data_AF-A0A9X5AR71-F1
#
_entry.id   AF-A0A9X5AR71-F1
#
_cell.length_a   1.000
_cell.length_b   1.000
_cell.length_c   1.000
_cell.angle_alpha   90.00
_cell.angle_beta   90.00
_cell.angle_gamma   90.00
#
_symmetry.space_group_name_H-M   'P 1'
#
loop_
_entity.id
_entity.type
_entity.pdbx_description
1 polymer ?
#
loop_
_entity_poly.entity_id
_entity_poly.type
_entity_poly.pdbx_seq_one_letter_code
_entity_poly.pdbx_strand_id
1 'polypeptide(L)'
;MTDRSPHPAAGSAPPRPPGAAGPAGSALPRLVVPQRFADSRGWFCETFNARRLAALGLAVDFVQDNESWSARRGTVRGLHLQAPPHAQAKLVRAVRGRIYDVAVDVRRGSPTYGRFVGAELSAENGHQLFVPVGFAHGFCTLDDDVLVAYKVSGFYDRASEGGIRFDDADIGIPWPLPEEGACVSDKDALLPALRDWVSPFDYDGVPLTALDSV
;
A
#
# COMPACT_ATOMS: atom_id res chain seq x y z
N MET A 1 59.94 2.70 24.15
CA MET A 1 58.68 2.17 24.70
C MET A 1 58.09 3.29 25.56
N THR A 2 57.11 4.07 25.14
CA THR A 2 55.94 3.78 24.31
C THR A 2 55.59 5.02 23.48
N ASP A 3 55.42 4.82 22.18
CA ASP A 3 54.86 5.78 21.23
C ASP A 3 53.33 5.64 21.31
N ARG A 4 52.60 6.75 21.50
CA ARG A 4 51.14 6.79 21.44
C ARG A 4 50.75 7.78 20.34
N SER A 5 50.59 7.25 19.14
CA SER A 5 49.90 7.90 18.03
C SER A 5 48.45 8.23 18.41
N PRO A 6 47.90 9.39 18.02
CA PRO A 6 46.48 9.66 18.16
C PRO A 6 45.68 8.92 17.07
N HIS A 7 44.61 8.24 17.50
CA HIS A 7 43.59 7.65 16.63
C HIS A 7 42.94 8.72 15.73
N PRO A 8 42.68 8.45 14.45
CA PRO A 8 41.85 9.33 13.64
C PRO A 8 40.40 9.24 14.13
N ALA A 9 39.80 10.39 14.40
CA ALA A 9 38.38 10.51 14.69
C ALA A 9 37.58 9.96 13.50
N ALA A 10 36.68 9.01 13.78
CA ALA A 10 35.72 8.53 12.80
C ALA A 10 34.82 9.70 12.40
N GLY A 11 35.03 10.24 11.19
CA GLY A 11 34.10 11.17 10.58
C GLY A 11 32.77 10.45 10.35
N SER A 12 31.74 10.81 11.11
CA SER A 12 30.38 10.39 10.81
C SER A 12 30.03 10.93 9.43
N ALA A 13 29.71 10.06 8.48
CA ALA A 13 29.12 10.47 7.21
C ALA A 13 27.90 11.37 7.48
N PRO A 14 27.68 12.44 6.69
CA PRO A 14 26.53 13.30 6.88
C PRO A 14 25.24 12.48 6.76
N PRO A 15 24.18 12.82 7.52
CA PRO A 15 22.88 12.17 7.37
C PRO A 15 22.42 12.31 5.91
N ARG A 16 21.97 11.20 5.32
CA ARG A 16 21.36 11.21 3.98
C ARG A 16 20.21 12.23 3.97
N PRO A 17 20.06 13.02 2.90
CA PRO A 17 18.90 13.88 2.76
C PRO A 17 17.63 13.00 2.75
N PRO A 18 16.57 13.39 3.48
CA PRO A 18 15.28 12.74 3.34
C PRO A 18 14.78 12.97 1.91
N GLY A 19 14.55 11.90 1.14
CA GLY A 19 13.97 11.99 -0.21
C GLY A 19 14.71 11.29 -1.34
N ALA A 20 15.84 10.62 -1.09
CA ALA A 20 16.40 9.69 -2.07
C ALA A 20 15.90 8.27 -1.76
N ALA A 21 14.73 7.91 -2.30
CA ALA A 21 14.32 6.52 -2.40
C ALA A 21 15.48 5.76 -3.06
N GLY A 22 16.16 4.89 -2.32
CA GLY A 22 17.00 3.86 -2.95
C GLY A 22 16.14 3.09 -3.94
N PRO A 23 16.71 2.47 -4.99
CA PRO A 23 15.91 1.77 -5.99
C PRO A 23 15.03 0.79 -5.25
N ALA A 24 13.73 1.07 -5.23
CA ALA A 24 12.74 0.14 -4.73
C ALA A 24 12.93 -1.09 -5.62
N GLY A 25 13.59 -2.12 -5.10
CA GLY A 25 13.63 -3.40 -5.78
C GLY A 25 12.19 -3.73 -6.13
N SER A 26 11.94 -4.08 -7.40
CA SER A 26 10.62 -4.42 -7.93
C SER A 26 9.88 -5.31 -6.94
N ALA A 27 9.04 -4.70 -6.11
CA ALA A 27 8.24 -5.41 -5.15
C ALA A 27 6.88 -5.58 -5.79
N LEU A 28 6.38 -6.81 -5.81
CA LEU A 28 4.98 -7.07 -6.13
C LEU A 28 4.15 -6.87 -4.87
N PRO A 29 2.82 -6.69 -4.99
CA PRO A 29 1.94 -6.74 -3.83
C PRO A 29 2.17 -8.00 -3.01
N ARG A 30 2.08 -7.88 -1.68
CA ARG A 30 2.31 -8.98 -0.72
C ARG A 30 1.29 -8.95 0.40
N LEU A 31 0.78 -10.13 0.77
CA LEU A 31 -0.05 -10.27 1.95
C LEU A 31 0.87 -10.49 3.16
N VAL A 32 0.98 -9.50 4.04
CA VAL A 32 1.79 -9.60 5.25
C VAL A 32 0.94 -10.14 6.39
N VAL A 33 1.38 -11.23 7.01
CA VAL A 33 0.69 -11.88 8.13
C VAL A 33 1.49 -11.66 9.42
N PRO A 34 1.18 -10.60 10.19
CA PRO A 34 1.95 -10.31 11.39
C PRO A 34 1.60 -11.29 12.51
N GLN A 35 2.60 -11.63 13.32
CA GLN A 35 2.41 -12.55 14.44
C GLN A 35 1.67 -11.86 15.59
N ARG A 36 0.58 -12.49 16.05
CA ARG A 36 -0.18 -12.07 17.23
C ARG A 36 0.19 -12.94 18.42
N PHE A 37 0.56 -12.31 19.53
CA PHE A 37 0.88 -12.97 20.78
C PHE A 37 -0.30 -12.80 21.73
N ALA A 38 -1.05 -13.87 21.95
CA ALA A 38 -2.26 -13.85 22.78
C ALA A 38 -1.98 -14.26 24.23
N ASP A 39 -2.68 -13.63 25.16
CA ASP A 39 -2.77 -14.02 26.56
C ASP A 39 -4.17 -13.71 27.12
N SER A 40 -4.38 -13.88 28.43
CA SER A 40 -5.68 -13.66 29.06
C SER A 40 -6.22 -12.22 28.96
N ARG A 41 -5.41 -11.25 28.54
CA ARG A 41 -5.79 -9.83 28.37
C ARG A 41 -6.21 -9.51 26.93
N GLY A 42 -5.95 -10.40 25.97
CA GLY A 42 -6.14 -10.16 24.54
C GLY A 42 -4.92 -10.59 23.73
N TRP A 43 -4.49 -9.78 22.76
CA TRP A 43 -3.29 -10.03 21.97
C TRP A 43 -2.45 -8.78 21.75
N PHE A 44 -1.15 -8.98 21.56
CA PHE A 44 -0.20 -7.96 21.14
C PHE A 44 0.37 -8.29 19.75
N CYS A 45 0.63 -7.27 18.93
CA CYS A 45 1.14 -7.44 17.58
C CYS A 45 2.07 -6.29 17.20
N GLU A 46 3.28 -6.62 16.75
CA GLU A 46 4.12 -5.67 16.02
C GLU A 46 3.57 -5.47 14.62
N THR A 47 2.67 -4.49 14.49
CA THR A 47 2.03 -4.25 13.19
C THR A 47 2.96 -3.66 12.13
N PHE A 48 4.13 -3.16 12.54
CA PHE A 48 5.23 -2.80 11.66
C PHE A 48 6.56 -2.96 12.41
N ASN A 49 7.51 -3.64 11.79
CA ASN A 49 8.89 -3.73 12.25
C ASN A 49 9.79 -3.65 11.01
N ALA A 50 10.51 -2.54 10.86
CA ALA A 50 11.30 -2.26 9.66
C ALA A 50 12.33 -3.36 9.36
N ARG A 51 12.94 -3.94 10.39
CA ARG A 51 13.92 -5.03 10.24
C ARG A 51 13.26 -6.30 9.72
N ARG A 52 12.10 -6.66 10.28
CA ARG A 52 11.33 -7.85 9.85
C ARG A 52 10.84 -7.69 8.40
N LEU A 53 10.29 -6.54 8.04
CA LEU A 53 9.83 -6.30 6.68
C LEU A 53 10.99 -6.28 5.68
N ALA A 54 12.12 -5.65 6.02
CA ALA A 54 13.32 -5.69 5.18
C ALA A 54 13.82 -7.13 4.95
N ALA A 55 13.77 -8.00 5.98
CA ALA A 55 14.14 -9.41 5.85
C ALA A 55 13.20 -10.21 4.92
N LEU A 56 11.96 -9.73 4.73
CA LEU A 56 10.99 -10.27 3.77
C LEU A 56 11.12 -9.64 2.36
N GLY A 57 12.16 -8.84 2.12
CA GLY A 57 12.38 -8.12 0.86
C GLY A 57 11.56 -6.82 0.73
N LEU A 58 10.89 -6.38 1.79
CA LEU A 58 10.07 -5.16 1.84
C LEU A 58 10.82 -4.05 2.59
N ALA A 59 11.98 -3.66 2.05
CA ALA A 59 12.77 -2.56 2.61
C ALA A 59 12.20 -1.20 2.16
N VAL A 60 11.24 -0.69 2.92
CA VAL A 60 10.53 0.58 2.63
C VAL A 60 10.59 1.50 3.84
N ASP A 61 10.98 2.75 3.59
CA ASP A 61 10.94 3.82 4.59
C ASP A 61 9.55 4.47 4.59
N PHE A 62 8.70 4.06 5.53
CA PHE A 62 7.40 4.70 5.73
C PHE A 62 7.55 6.01 6.50
N VAL A 63 6.94 7.08 5.99
CA VAL A 63 7.13 8.46 6.48
C VAL A 63 5.85 9.12 6.98
N GLN A 64 4.69 8.53 6.70
CA GLN A 64 3.40 9.08 7.08
C GLN A 64 2.41 7.95 7.40
N ASP A 65 1.63 8.16 8.46
CA ASP A 65 0.51 7.31 8.84
C ASP A 65 -0.80 8.02 8.47
N ASN A 66 -1.71 7.29 7.84
CA ASN A 66 -3.06 7.76 7.55
C ASN A 66 -4.08 6.81 8.19
N GLU A 67 -5.27 7.33 8.45
CA GLU A 67 -6.42 6.53 8.88
C GLU A 67 -7.66 7.00 8.12
N SER A 68 -8.50 6.05 7.72
CA SER A 68 -9.82 6.36 7.18
C SER A 68 -10.89 5.62 7.96
N TRP A 69 -11.99 6.32 8.17
CA TRP A 69 -13.22 5.76 8.72
C TRP A 69 -14.30 5.74 7.64
N SER A 70 -14.97 4.62 7.51
CA SER A 70 -16.07 4.43 6.55
C SER A 70 -17.30 3.96 7.31
N ALA A 71 -18.34 4.79 7.29
CA ALA A 71 -19.55 4.57 8.08
C ALA A 71 -20.35 3.36 7.62
N ARG A 72 -20.39 3.11 6.30
CA ARG A 72 -21.29 2.15 5.67
C ARG A 72 -20.54 1.00 5.01
N ARG A 73 -21.11 -0.20 5.06
CA ARG A 73 -20.78 -1.33 4.19
C ARG A 73 -20.92 -0.93 2.72
N GLY A 74 -20.07 -1.47 1.86
CA GLY A 74 -20.06 -1.12 0.43
C GLY A 74 -19.42 0.23 0.13
N THR A 75 -18.76 0.88 1.10
CA THR A 75 -17.95 2.07 0.82
C THR A 75 -16.73 1.65 0.03
N VAL A 76 -16.57 2.20 -1.17
CA VAL A 76 -15.39 1.99 -2.01
C VAL A 76 -14.53 3.26 -2.01
N ARG A 77 -13.24 3.10 -1.72
CA ARG A 77 -12.23 4.16 -1.88
C ARG A 77 -11.17 3.66 -2.84
N GLY A 78 -11.00 4.35 -3.97
CA GLY A 78 -10.02 3.96 -4.98
C GLY A 78 -10.56 4.08 -6.40
N LEU A 79 -9.73 3.75 -7.40
CA LEU A 79 -8.36 3.27 -7.26
C LEU A 79 -7.38 4.46 -7.24
N HIS A 80 -6.52 4.57 -6.22
CA HIS A 80 -5.71 5.76 -5.96
C HIS A 80 -4.21 5.49 -5.94
N LEU A 81 -3.45 6.50 -6.37
CA LEU A 81 -2.00 6.56 -6.33
C LEU A 81 -1.51 8.01 -6.28
N GLN A 82 -0.21 8.19 -6.04
CA GLN A 82 0.47 9.47 -6.25
C GLN A 82 1.49 9.31 -7.37
N ALA A 83 1.51 10.23 -8.32
CA ALA A 83 2.47 10.24 -9.41
C ALA A 83 3.88 10.63 -8.90
N PRO A 84 4.96 10.20 -9.58
CA PRO A 84 6.30 10.72 -9.33
C PRO A 84 6.33 12.25 -9.44
N PRO A 85 7.12 12.95 -8.59
CA PRO A 85 8.11 12.42 -7.65
C PRO A 85 7.55 12.01 -6.28
N HIS A 86 6.23 12.09 -6.06
CA HIS A 86 5.59 11.85 -4.78
C HIS A 86 4.98 10.44 -4.66
N ALA A 87 5.44 9.50 -5.49
CA ALA A 87 4.89 8.15 -5.52
C ALA A 87 5.04 7.43 -4.18
N GLN A 88 4.03 6.63 -3.84
CA GLN A 88 3.91 6.00 -2.52
C GLN A 88 3.73 4.50 -2.65
N ALA A 89 4.54 3.75 -1.91
CA ALA A 89 4.16 2.42 -1.46
C ALA A 89 3.27 2.56 -0.23
N LYS A 90 2.38 1.59 -0.01
CA LYS A 90 1.40 1.56 1.06
C LYS A 90 1.50 0.24 1.83
N LEU A 91 1.28 0.28 3.14
CA LEU A 91 1.02 -0.90 3.96
C LEU A 91 -0.33 -0.69 4.65
N VAL A 92 -1.31 -1.48 4.24
CA VAL A 92 -2.74 -1.24 4.54
C VAL A 92 -3.27 -2.33 5.45
N ARG A 93 -4.05 -1.96 6.47
CA ARG A 93 -4.75 -2.94 7.33
C ARG A 93 -6.09 -2.42 7.83
N ALA A 94 -7.02 -3.33 8.10
CA ALA A 94 -8.23 -3.00 8.86
C ALA A 94 -7.93 -3.03 10.37
N VAL A 95 -8.19 -1.90 11.04
CA VAL A 95 -8.10 -1.77 12.50
C VAL A 95 -9.44 -2.15 13.15
N ARG A 96 -10.55 -1.90 12.45
CA ARG A 96 -11.91 -2.28 12.86
C ARG A 96 -12.70 -2.75 11.65
N GLY A 97 -13.51 -3.79 11.83
CA GLY A 97 -14.32 -4.38 10.76
C GLY A 97 -13.47 -5.07 9.68
N ARG A 98 -14.03 -5.16 8.47
CA ARG A 98 -13.45 -5.91 7.35
C ARG A 98 -13.47 -5.10 6.06
N ILE A 99 -12.45 -5.30 5.24
CA ILE A 99 -12.35 -4.75 3.88
C ILE A 99 -11.91 -5.83 2.90
N TYR A 100 -12.35 -5.72 1.64
CA TYR A 100 -11.69 -6.34 0.51
C TYR A 100 -10.74 -5.31 -0.11
N ASP A 101 -9.43 -5.51 0.06
CA ASP A 101 -8.36 -4.59 -0.33
C ASP A 101 -7.69 -5.08 -1.63
N VAL A 102 -7.44 -4.17 -2.57
CA VAL A 102 -7.02 -4.48 -3.94
C VAL A 102 -5.84 -3.62 -4.37
N ALA A 103 -4.91 -4.24 -5.10
CA ALA A 103 -3.83 -3.57 -5.83
C ALA A 103 -3.92 -3.91 -7.32
N VAL A 104 -3.90 -2.89 -8.18
CA VAL A 104 -3.97 -3.02 -9.65
C VAL A 104 -2.63 -2.62 -10.26
N ASP A 105 -2.08 -3.48 -11.11
CA ASP A 105 -0.88 -3.19 -11.88
C ASP A 105 -1.17 -2.12 -12.93
N VAL A 106 -0.58 -0.95 -12.72
CA VAL A 106 -0.71 0.18 -13.65
C VAL A 106 0.64 0.55 -14.24
N ARG A 107 1.61 -0.36 -14.32
CA ARG A 107 2.93 -0.08 -14.87
C ARG A 107 2.92 -0.18 -16.39
N ARG A 108 3.16 0.93 -17.09
CA ARG A 108 3.15 1.02 -18.56
C ARG A 108 4.13 0.02 -19.18
N GLY A 109 3.61 -0.81 -20.09
CA GLY A 109 4.37 -1.88 -20.74
C GLY A 109 4.35 -3.21 -20.00
N SER A 110 3.72 -3.29 -18.82
CA SER A 110 3.55 -4.55 -18.10
C SER A 110 2.66 -5.51 -18.89
N PRO A 111 3.02 -6.80 -19.02
CA PRO A 111 2.13 -7.80 -19.61
C PRO A 111 0.91 -8.09 -18.73
N THR A 112 0.91 -7.62 -17.49
CA THR A 112 -0.20 -7.71 -16.53
C THR A 112 -0.85 -6.35 -16.26
N TYR A 113 -0.67 -5.35 -17.13
CA TYR A 113 -1.31 -4.05 -17.01
C TYR A 113 -2.85 -4.20 -16.90
N GLY A 114 -3.45 -3.53 -15.92
CA GLY A 114 -4.87 -3.63 -15.59
C GLY A 114 -5.26 -4.90 -14.82
N ARG A 115 -4.34 -5.84 -14.59
CA ARG A 115 -4.59 -6.98 -13.70
C ARG A 115 -4.46 -6.57 -12.25
N PHE A 116 -5.18 -7.26 -11.39
CA PHE A 116 -5.23 -6.95 -9.97
C PHE A 116 -5.04 -8.20 -9.12
N VAL A 117 -4.70 -7.95 -7.86
CA VAL A 117 -4.80 -8.91 -6.78
C VAL A 117 -5.57 -8.28 -5.62
N GLY A 118 -6.23 -9.11 -4.81
CA GLY A 118 -6.94 -8.61 -3.63
C GLY A 118 -7.03 -9.65 -2.53
N ALA A 119 -7.26 -9.17 -1.31
CA ALA A 119 -7.37 -9.98 -0.10
C ALA A 119 -8.38 -9.36 0.87
N GLU A 120 -9.03 -10.22 1.67
CA GLU A 120 -9.82 -9.75 2.81
C GLU A 120 -8.88 -9.40 3.98
N LEU A 121 -8.95 -8.16 4.44
CA LEU A 121 -8.23 -7.68 5.62
C LEU A 121 -9.25 -7.37 6.72
N SER A 122 -8.99 -7.83 7.94
CA SER A 122 -9.89 -7.64 9.05
C SER A 122 -9.17 -7.34 10.35
N ALA A 123 -9.87 -6.69 11.28
CA ALA A 123 -9.39 -6.55 12.65
C ALA A 123 -9.12 -7.92 13.30
N GLU A 124 -9.87 -8.95 12.91
CA GLU A 124 -9.77 -10.32 13.43
C GLU A 124 -8.56 -11.08 12.88
N ASN A 125 -8.30 -11.03 11.56
CA ASN A 125 -7.16 -11.72 10.95
C ASN A 125 -5.86 -10.95 11.13
N GLY A 126 -5.92 -9.62 11.22
CA GLY A 126 -4.76 -8.75 11.36
C GLY A 126 -3.83 -8.70 10.16
N HIS A 127 -4.25 -9.26 9.03
CA HIS A 127 -3.49 -9.25 7.79
C HIS A 127 -3.32 -7.82 7.28
N GLN A 128 -2.29 -7.63 6.48
CA GLN A 128 -1.99 -6.36 5.83
C GLN A 128 -1.69 -6.59 4.36
N LEU A 129 -2.07 -5.66 3.50
CA LEU A 129 -1.63 -5.66 2.11
C LEU A 129 -0.52 -4.63 1.94
N PHE A 130 0.64 -5.09 1.51
CA PHE A 130 1.68 -4.21 0.98
C PHE A 130 1.38 -3.93 -0.48
N VAL A 131 1.26 -2.64 -0.83
CA VAL A 131 1.05 -2.16 -2.19
C VAL A 131 2.27 -1.34 -2.63
N PRO A 132 3.02 -1.76 -3.65
CA PRO A 132 4.21 -1.06 -4.10
C PRO A 132 3.88 0.18 -4.93
N VAL A 133 4.89 1.04 -5.13
CA VAL A 133 4.85 2.07 -6.17
C VAL A 133 4.61 1.41 -7.53
N GLY A 134 3.80 2.05 -8.38
CA GLY A 134 3.39 1.51 -9.68
C GLY A 134 2.10 0.70 -9.65
N PHE A 135 1.48 0.54 -8.48
CA PHE A 135 0.18 -0.10 -8.33
C PHE A 135 -0.86 0.91 -7.85
N ALA A 136 -2.04 0.91 -8.46
CA ALA A 136 -3.19 1.67 -7.96
C ALA A 136 -3.87 0.86 -6.85
N HIS A 137 -4.31 1.52 -5.78
CA HIS A 137 -4.86 0.85 -4.59
C HIS A 137 -6.29 1.28 -4.34
N GLY A 138 -7.14 0.33 -3.94
CA GLY A 138 -8.45 0.65 -3.41
C GLY A 138 -9.03 -0.47 -2.57
N PHE A 139 -10.13 -0.20 -1.87
CA PHE A 139 -10.82 -1.19 -1.06
C PHE A 139 -12.32 -0.97 -1.01
N CYS A 140 -13.05 -2.04 -0.69
CA CYS A 140 -14.46 -2.02 -0.35
C CYS A 140 -14.66 -2.44 1.10
N THR A 141 -15.45 -1.70 1.88
CA THR A 141 -15.86 -2.14 3.23
C THR A 141 -16.85 -3.28 3.16
N LEU A 142 -16.63 -4.32 3.97
CA LEU A 142 -17.51 -5.49 4.05
C LEU A 142 -18.48 -5.41 5.25
N ASP A 143 -18.20 -4.51 6.19
CA ASP A 143 -19.01 -4.19 7.35
C ASP A 143 -19.32 -2.68 7.38
N ASP A 144 -20.23 -2.27 8.26
CA ASP A 144 -20.37 -0.88 8.70
C ASP A 144 -19.26 -0.52 9.69
N ASP A 145 -19.03 0.78 9.90
CA ASP A 145 -18.13 1.31 10.93
C ASP A 145 -16.70 0.71 10.88
N VAL A 146 -16.09 0.81 9.69
CA VAL A 146 -14.78 0.24 9.38
C VAL A 146 -13.69 1.29 9.51
N LEU A 147 -12.60 0.95 10.21
CA LEU A 147 -11.39 1.76 10.31
C LEU A 147 -10.24 1.07 9.56
N VAL A 148 -9.61 1.81 8.65
CA VAL A 148 -8.46 1.35 7.87
C VAL A 148 -7.27 2.25 8.16
N ALA A 149 -6.13 1.63 8.50
CA ALA A 149 -4.87 2.33 8.72
C ALA A 149 -3.90 2.07 7.56
N TYR A 150 -3.12 3.09 7.21
CA TYR A 150 -2.11 3.05 6.15
C TYR A 150 -0.79 3.55 6.70
N LYS A 151 0.29 2.87 6.35
CA LYS A 151 1.63 3.48 6.32
C LYS A 151 1.98 3.80 4.87
N VAL A 152 2.53 4.98 4.59
CA VAL A 152 2.93 5.36 3.23
C VAL A 152 4.38 5.83 3.15
N SER A 153 5.05 5.55 2.03
CA SER A 153 6.48 5.83 1.83
C SER A 153 6.81 7.22 1.28
N GLY A 154 5.79 8.04 1.05
CA GLY A 154 5.93 9.43 0.59
C GLY A 154 4.86 10.31 1.25
N PHE A 155 5.15 11.61 1.35
CA PHE A 155 4.16 12.56 1.86
C PHE A 155 3.02 12.76 0.87
N TYR A 156 1.82 13.05 1.38
CA TYR A 156 0.69 13.40 0.54
C TYR A 156 0.97 14.71 -0.21
N ASP A 157 0.94 14.65 -1.53
CA ASP A 157 0.85 15.82 -2.40
C ASP A 157 -0.44 15.78 -3.22
N ARG A 158 -1.23 16.87 -3.16
CA ARG A 158 -2.53 16.96 -3.84
C ARG A 158 -2.39 17.02 -5.36
N ALA A 159 -1.32 17.66 -5.87
CA ALA A 159 -1.13 17.86 -7.30
C ALA A 159 -0.75 16.57 -8.04
N SER A 160 -0.07 15.66 -7.35
CA SER A 160 0.33 14.35 -7.85
C SER A 160 -0.74 13.27 -7.66
N GLU A 161 -1.84 13.57 -6.98
CA GLU A 161 -2.93 12.62 -6.77
C GLU A 161 -3.54 12.21 -8.12
N GLY A 162 -3.58 10.90 -8.36
CA GLY A 162 -4.18 10.31 -9.54
C GLY A 162 -5.05 9.11 -9.16
N GLY A 163 -5.89 8.69 -10.09
CA GLY A 163 -6.70 7.52 -9.89
C GLY A 163 -7.44 7.06 -11.12
N ILE A 164 -8.01 5.87 -11.00
CA ILE A 164 -8.83 5.19 -12.00
C ILE A 164 -10.15 4.85 -11.32
N ARG A 165 -11.26 4.92 -12.06
CA ARG A 165 -12.57 4.53 -11.53
C ARG A 165 -12.55 3.09 -11.00
N PHE A 166 -13.20 2.87 -9.86
CA PHE A 166 -13.20 1.56 -9.20
C PHE A 166 -13.94 0.48 -10.01
N ASP A 167 -14.96 0.87 -10.77
CA ASP A 167 -15.85 0.02 -11.58
C ASP A 167 -15.41 -0.07 -13.05
N ASP A 168 -14.11 0.13 -13.31
CA ASP A 168 -13.56 0.03 -14.66
C ASP A 168 -13.74 -1.39 -15.23
N ALA A 169 -14.36 -1.47 -16.41
CA ALA A 169 -14.68 -2.75 -17.06
C ALA A 169 -13.44 -3.49 -17.60
N ASP A 170 -12.35 -2.78 -17.90
CA ASP A 170 -11.11 -3.39 -18.40
C ASP A 170 -10.31 -4.03 -17.25
N ILE A 171 -10.40 -3.46 -16.03
CA ILE A 171 -9.84 -4.06 -14.80
C ILE A 171 -10.75 -5.18 -14.28
N GLY A 172 -12.07 -4.93 -14.20
CA GLY A 172 -13.08 -5.93 -13.87
C GLY A 172 -13.00 -6.48 -12.44
N ILE A 173 -12.77 -5.61 -11.44
CA ILE A 173 -12.72 -6.03 -10.02
C ILE A 173 -14.12 -6.47 -9.55
N PRO A 174 -14.28 -7.71 -9.05
CA PRO A 174 -15.55 -8.20 -8.54
C PRO A 174 -15.78 -7.70 -7.10
N TRP A 175 -16.05 -6.40 -6.96
CA TRP A 175 -16.28 -5.80 -5.65
C TRP A 175 -17.46 -6.48 -4.92
N PRO A 176 -17.29 -6.92 -3.65
CA PRO A 176 -18.34 -7.58 -2.86
C PRO A 176 -19.34 -6.57 -2.30
N LEU A 177 -20.02 -5.86 -3.20
CA LEU A 177 -20.95 -4.77 -2.89
C LEU A 177 -22.26 -5.31 -2.29
N PRO A 178 -22.93 -4.51 -1.45
CA PRO A 178 -24.30 -4.78 -1.04
C PRO A 178 -25.29 -4.54 -2.19
N GLU A 179 -26.56 -4.92 -2.02
CA GLU A 179 -27.59 -4.77 -3.07
C GLU A 179 -27.82 -3.29 -3.45
N GLU A 180 -27.63 -2.37 -2.50
CA GLU A 180 -27.73 -0.94 -2.70
C GLU A 180 -26.60 -0.36 -3.57
N GLY A 181 -25.56 -1.16 -3.86
CA GLY A 181 -24.41 -0.79 -4.67
C GLY A 181 -23.28 -0.13 -3.87
N ALA A 182 -22.35 0.50 -4.59
CA ALA A 182 -21.18 1.13 -3.99
C ALA A 182 -21.50 2.52 -3.43
N CYS A 183 -21.01 2.80 -2.22
CA CYS A 183 -20.93 4.15 -1.67
C CYS A 183 -19.56 4.74 -2.02
N VAL A 184 -19.52 5.70 -2.95
CA VAL A 184 -18.29 6.35 -3.45
C VAL A 184 -18.34 7.84 -3.24
N SER A 185 -17.16 8.48 -3.18
CA SER A 185 -17.07 9.93 -3.16
C SER A 185 -17.32 10.54 -4.54
N ASP A 186 -17.75 11.80 -4.60
CA ASP A 186 -17.90 12.54 -5.86
C ASP A 186 -16.60 12.56 -6.67
N LYS A 187 -15.46 12.68 -5.97
CA LYS A 187 -14.13 12.64 -6.59
C LYS A 187 -13.87 11.30 -7.26
N ASP A 188 -14.15 10.19 -6.56
CA ASP A 188 -13.89 8.84 -7.07
C ASP A 188 -14.84 8.46 -8.20
N ALA A 189 -16.08 8.95 -8.16
CA ALA A 189 -17.07 8.77 -9.22
C ALA A 189 -16.70 9.47 -10.55
N LEU A 190 -15.80 10.46 -10.50
CA LEU A 190 -15.31 11.22 -11.66
C LEU A 190 -13.94 10.76 -12.16
N LEU A 191 -13.34 9.73 -11.55
CA LEU A 191 -12.05 9.21 -12.01
C LEU A 191 -12.19 8.61 -13.43
N PRO A 192 -11.14 8.74 -14.27
CA PRO A 192 -11.17 8.22 -15.63
C PRO A 192 -11.18 6.69 -15.66
N ALA A 193 -11.61 6.13 -16.80
CA ALA A 193 -11.39 4.72 -17.12
C ALA A 193 -9.89 4.45 -17.37
N LEU A 194 -9.45 3.20 -17.18
CA LEU A 194 -8.06 2.79 -17.35
C LEU A 194 -7.54 3.13 -18.75
N ARG A 195 -8.39 2.94 -19.77
CA ARG A 195 -8.06 3.24 -21.18
C ARG A 195 -7.81 4.71 -21.48
N ASP A 196 -8.42 5.60 -20.69
CA ASP A 196 -8.33 7.06 -20.86
C ASP A 196 -7.28 7.67 -19.92
N TRP A 197 -6.67 6.84 -19.07
CA TRP A 197 -5.70 7.25 -18.09
C TRP A 197 -4.28 6.85 -18.51
N VAL A 198 -3.36 7.82 -18.47
CA VAL A 198 -1.96 7.61 -18.84
C VAL A 198 -1.15 7.35 -17.59
N SER A 199 -0.62 6.14 -17.47
CA SER A 199 0.24 5.80 -16.34
C SER A 199 1.56 6.58 -16.35
N PRO A 200 1.97 7.16 -15.20
CA PRO A 200 3.29 7.75 -15.03
C PRO A 200 4.35 6.73 -14.60
N PHE A 201 4.01 5.43 -14.47
CA PHE A 201 4.91 4.39 -13.99
C PHE A 201 5.36 3.50 -15.14
N ASP A 202 6.66 3.30 -15.27
CA ASP A 202 7.22 2.34 -16.22
C ASP A 202 7.25 0.93 -15.63
N TYR A 203 7.10 -0.07 -16.50
CA TYR A 203 7.28 -1.47 -16.13
C TYR A 203 8.71 -1.78 -15.70
N ASP A 204 8.84 -2.50 -14.59
CA ASP A 204 10.10 -2.83 -13.92
C ASP A 204 10.68 -4.19 -14.35
N GLY A 205 10.04 -4.88 -15.30
CA GLY A 205 10.46 -6.18 -15.80
C GLY A 205 9.84 -7.39 -15.08
N VAL A 206 9.06 -7.19 -14.01
CA VAL A 206 8.45 -8.29 -13.24
C VAL A 206 6.91 -8.24 -13.33
N PRO A 207 6.28 -9.25 -13.96
CA PRO A 207 4.83 -9.27 -14.11
C PRO A 207 4.16 -9.48 -12.74
N LEU A 208 2.95 -8.95 -12.58
CA LEU A 208 2.14 -9.25 -11.41
C LEU A 208 1.88 -10.77 -11.34
N THR A 209 2.04 -11.32 -10.14
CA THR A 209 1.70 -12.70 -9.80
C THR A 209 0.57 -12.73 -8.77
N ALA A 210 0.06 -13.91 -8.46
CA ALA A 210 -0.85 -14.10 -7.33
C ALA A 210 -0.20 -13.60 -6.01
N LEU A 211 -1.04 -13.29 -5.02
CA LEU A 211 -0.56 -12.87 -3.71
C LEU A 211 0.12 -14.04 -3.00
N ASP A 212 1.39 -13.85 -2.69
CA ASP A 212 2.10 -14.68 -1.73
C ASP A 212 1.92 -14.10 -0.31
N SER A 213 1.70 -14.98 0.66
CA SER A 213 1.71 -14.61 2.07
C SER A 213 3.14 -14.66 2.64
N VAL A 214 3.49 -13.65 3.45
CA VAL A 214 4.81 -13.47 4.06
C VAL A 214 4.74 -13.07 5.53
#